data_AF-A0A497LX94-F1
#
_entry.id   AF-A0A497LX94-F1
#
_cell.length_a   1.000
_cell.length_b   1.000
_cell.length_c   1.000
_cell.angle_alpha   90.00
_cell.angle_beta   90.00
_cell.angle_gamma   90.00
#
_symmetry.space_group_name_H-M   'P 1'
#
loop_
_entity.id
_entity.type
_entity.pdbx_description
1 polymer ?
#
loop_
_entity_poly.entity_id
_entity_poly.type
_entity_poly.pdbx_seq_one_letter_code
_entity_poly.pdbx_strand_id
1 'polypeptide(L)'
;MSNEKSEKKEGVKLSLGPRLLELLAKLQQIELEDFEMEVENLEIALPSTAIMRAMPKAAAPAPPVLVKEKPKELIIEEFTPPVEEYPGKVREVTLGATRSEGGSRSKTIVIGGATTPAFYMFEKPPTHPPTVSIDIFDMKVPLPKALRMHVQEVMDDPAEWAKMGVSKFGADLVTIHLVSTDPLIKDTPPAEAVKTVEEILQAVDTPIIVGGCGDPKKDAEVFKKIAEVAQGERVMLSSLTLDMAEAGTIAEPAKAASEFGHVVLAFTALDLNTAKELN
;
A
#
# COMPACT_ATOMS: atom_id res chain seq x y z
N MET A 1 -15.17 -36.39 -57.51
CA MET A 1 -14.04 -36.79 -56.63
C MET A 1 -13.78 -35.56 -55.78
N SER A 2 -13.98 -35.52 -54.47
CA SER A 2 -13.77 -36.59 -53.50
C SER A 2 -14.70 -36.42 -52.30
N ASN A 3 -15.02 -37.55 -51.72
CA ASN A 3 -15.99 -37.81 -50.68
C ASN A 3 -15.31 -37.60 -49.31
N GLU A 4 -15.63 -36.55 -48.56
CA GLU A 4 -15.22 -36.45 -47.15
C GLU A 4 -16.35 -36.96 -46.26
N LYS A 5 -16.23 -38.25 -45.91
CA LYS A 5 -17.02 -38.90 -44.88
C LYS A 5 -16.61 -38.33 -43.52
N SER A 6 -17.53 -37.65 -42.85
CA SER A 6 -17.43 -37.39 -41.41
C SER A 6 -17.62 -38.71 -40.67
N GLU A 7 -16.53 -39.31 -40.19
CA GLU A 7 -16.59 -40.43 -39.24
C GLU A 7 -17.19 -39.91 -37.92
N LYS A 8 -18.46 -40.26 -37.67
CA LYS A 8 -19.04 -40.17 -36.33
C LYS A 8 -18.30 -41.17 -35.44
N LYS A 9 -17.38 -40.68 -34.60
CA LYS A 9 -16.84 -41.46 -33.49
C LYS A 9 -18.00 -41.80 -32.55
N GLU A 10 -18.35 -43.08 -32.49
CA GLU A 10 -19.26 -43.61 -31.47
C GLU A 10 -18.60 -43.44 -30.10
N GLY A 11 -19.10 -42.49 -29.31
CA GLY A 11 -18.72 -42.35 -27.91
C GLY A 11 -19.01 -43.64 -27.15
N VAL A 12 -18.02 -44.12 -26.40
CA VAL A 12 -18.14 -45.31 -25.55
C VAL A 12 -19.26 -45.08 -24.54
N LYS A 13 -20.35 -45.84 -24.69
CA LYS A 13 -21.53 -45.74 -23.82
C LYS A 13 -21.32 -46.61 -22.58
N LEU A 14 -20.68 -46.04 -21.55
CA LEU A 14 -20.56 -46.69 -20.24
C LEU A 14 -21.96 -46.84 -19.60
N SER A 15 -22.48 -48.07 -19.55
CA SER A 15 -23.77 -48.37 -18.90
C SER A 15 -23.61 -48.45 -17.37
N LEU A 16 -23.32 -47.31 -16.74
CA LEU A 16 -23.33 -47.15 -15.26
C LEU A 16 -24.75 -47.28 -14.67
N GLY A 17 -25.79 -47.27 -15.51
CA GLY A 17 -27.19 -47.18 -15.12
C GLY A 17 -27.68 -48.21 -14.10
N PRO A 18 -27.61 -49.54 -14.34
CA PRO A 18 -28.36 -50.49 -13.52
C PRO A 18 -27.83 -50.60 -12.09
N ARG A 19 -26.51 -50.66 -11.93
CA ARG A 19 -25.86 -50.86 -10.64
C ARG A 19 -25.85 -49.59 -9.80
N LEU A 20 -25.67 -48.43 -10.43
CA LEU A 20 -25.75 -47.13 -9.75
C LEU A 20 -27.18 -46.83 -9.29
N LEU A 21 -28.20 -47.15 -10.10
CA LEU A 21 -29.61 -46.99 -9.73
C LEU A 21 -29.99 -47.94 -8.58
N GLU A 22 -29.49 -49.17 -8.57
CA GLU A 22 -29.73 -50.10 -7.46
C GLU A 22 -29.06 -49.62 -6.16
N LEU A 23 -27.85 -49.06 -6.24
CA LEU A 23 -27.16 -48.50 -5.09
C LEU A 23 -27.86 -47.22 -4.59
N LEU A 24 -28.32 -46.33 -5.47
CA LEU A 24 -29.10 -45.14 -5.10
C LEU A 24 -30.43 -45.52 -4.46
N ALA A 25 -31.12 -46.53 -4.99
CA ALA A 25 -32.37 -47.02 -4.43
C ALA A 25 -32.20 -47.62 -3.02
N LYS A 26 -31.06 -48.24 -2.74
CA LYS A 26 -30.77 -48.85 -1.43
C LYS A 26 -30.20 -47.86 -0.40
N LEU A 27 -29.30 -46.98 -0.82
CA LEU A 27 -28.49 -46.15 0.07
C LEU A 27 -28.97 -44.70 0.15
N GLN A 28 -29.94 -44.31 -0.69
CA GLN A 28 -30.50 -42.96 -0.85
C GLN A 28 -29.51 -41.87 -1.30
N GLN A 29 -28.23 -42.02 -1.00
CA GLN A 29 -27.14 -41.13 -1.39
C GLN A 29 -25.90 -41.96 -1.74
N ILE A 30 -25.15 -41.53 -2.76
CA ILE A 30 -23.84 -42.07 -3.10
C ILE A 30 -22.88 -40.90 -3.15
N GLU A 31 -21.76 -41.03 -2.45
CA GLU A 31 -20.67 -40.06 -2.40
C GLU A 31 -19.41 -40.75 -2.93
N LEU A 32 -18.73 -40.11 -3.87
CA LEU A 32 -17.52 -40.63 -4.50
C LEU A 32 -16.34 -39.77 -4.07
N GLU A 33 -15.41 -40.35 -3.33
CA GLU A 33 -14.16 -39.71 -2.92
C GLU A 33 -13.01 -40.21 -3.82
N ASP A 34 -12.07 -39.30 -4.15
CA ASP A 34 -10.90 -39.54 -5.02
C ASP A 34 -11.22 -40.14 -6.40
N PHE A 35 -12.27 -39.64 -7.05
CA PHE A 35 -12.69 -40.08 -8.38
C PHE A 35 -12.15 -39.18 -9.50
N GLU A 36 -11.48 -39.79 -10.49
CA GLU A 36 -10.98 -39.09 -11.68
C GLU A 36 -11.52 -39.76 -12.96
N MET A 37 -11.98 -38.95 -13.92
CA MET A 37 -12.53 -39.43 -15.18
C MET A 37 -12.27 -38.41 -16.30
N GLU A 38 -11.63 -38.84 -17.38
CA GLU A 38 -11.48 -38.05 -18.61
C GLU A 38 -12.49 -38.49 -19.67
N VAL A 39 -13.41 -37.58 -20.02
CA VAL A 39 -14.37 -37.77 -21.12
C VAL A 39 -14.62 -36.44 -21.84
N GLU A 40 -14.77 -36.47 -23.18
CA GLU A 40 -15.08 -35.27 -23.97
C GLU A 40 -16.49 -34.72 -23.70
N ASN A 41 -17.47 -35.60 -23.43
CA ASN A 41 -18.82 -35.22 -23.01
C ASN A 41 -19.44 -36.34 -22.16
N LEU A 42 -19.99 -35.97 -21.01
CA LEU A 42 -20.73 -36.87 -20.13
C LEU A 42 -22.22 -36.52 -20.20
N GLU A 43 -23.04 -37.47 -20.69
CA GLU A 43 -24.49 -37.34 -20.69
C GLU A 43 -25.13 -38.41 -19.81
N ILE A 44 -25.75 -37.98 -18.70
CA ILE A 44 -26.47 -38.86 -17.78
C ILE A 44 -27.96 -38.79 -18.15
N ALA A 45 -28.42 -39.71 -18.99
CA ALA A 45 -29.82 -39.85 -19.34
C ALA A 45 -30.54 -40.71 -18.29
N LEU A 46 -31.34 -40.08 -17.42
CA LEU A 46 -32.25 -40.78 -16.53
C LEU A 46 -33.60 -40.96 -17.25
N PRO A 47 -33.94 -42.18 -17.73
CA PRO A 47 -35.23 -42.38 -18.39
C PRO A 47 -36.35 -42.15 -17.38
N SER A 48 -37.38 -41.38 -17.79
CA SER A 48 -38.54 -41.03 -16.97
C SER A 48 -39.29 -42.26 -16.41
N THR A 49 -39.17 -43.41 -17.06
CA THR A 49 -39.71 -44.70 -16.56
C THR A 49 -38.94 -45.25 -15.37
N ALA A 50 -37.65 -44.94 -15.22
CA ALA A 50 -36.88 -45.25 -14.01
C ALA A 50 -37.30 -44.35 -12.84
N ILE A 51 -37.66 -43.08 -13.12
CA ILE A 51 -38.21 -42.15 -12.12
C ILE A 51 -39.56 -42.67 -11.61
N MET A 52 -40.44 -43.17 -12.48
CA MET A 52 -41.74 -43.73 -12.09
C MET A 52 -41.67 -45.11 -11.40
N ARG A 53 -40.72 -45.99 -11.73
CA ARG A 53 -40.51 -47.26 -11.00
C ARG A 53 -39.79 -47.09 -9.68
N ALA A 54 -39.02 -46.01 -9.53
CA ALA A 54 -38.39 -45.61 -8.28
C ALA A 54 -39.31 -44.74 -7.41
N MET A 55 -40.48 -44.30 -7.91
CA MET A 55 -41.51 -43.75 -7.04
C MET A 55 -41.96 -44.85 -6.09
N PRO A 56 -41.82 -44.67 -4.76
CA PRO A 56 -42.18 -45.70 -3.82
C PRO A 56 -43.68 -46.02 -4.00
N LYS A 57 -44.01 -47.31 -4.18
CA LYS A 57 -45.36 -47.81 -3.85
C LYS A 57 -45.66 -47.27 -2.46
N ALA A 58 -46.80 -46.56 -2.31
CA ALA A 58 -47.25 -45.90 -1.09
C ALA A 58 -46.63 -46.58 0.14
N ALA A 59 -45.52 -46.02 0.60
CA ALA A 59 -44.79 -46.59 1.70
C ALA A 59 -45.71 -46.50 2.92
N ALA A 60 -45.68 -47.53 3.76
CA ALA A 60 -46.15 -47.40 5.13
C ALA A 60 -45.60 -46.07 5.69
N PRO A 61 -46.39 -45.32 6.49
CA PRO A 61 -46.00 -43.99 6.93
C PRO A 61 -44.56 -44.05 7.43
N ALA A 62 -43.69 -43.28 6.77
CA ALA A 62 -42.28 -43.27 7.11
C ALA A 62 -42.18 -43.00 8.62
N PRO A 63 -41.34 -43.74 9.37
CA PRO A 63 -41.07 -43.37 10.75
C PRO A 63 -40.67 -41.88 10.72
N PRO A 64 -41.22 -41.06 11.64
CA PRO A 64 -41.05 -39.62 11.57
C PRO A 64 -39.58 -39.33 11.38
N VAL A 65 -39.24 -38.72 10.24
CA VAL A 65 -37.89 -38.23 10.00
C VAL A 65 -37.65 -37.28 11.16
N LEU A 66 -36.77 -37.66 12.09
CA LEU A 66 -36.30 -36.78 13.14
C LEU A 66 -35.68 -35.60 12.41
N VAL A 67 -36.47 -34.54 12.21
CA VAL A 67 -35.98 -33.26 11.76
C VAL A 67 -34.91 -32.92 12.78
N LYS A 68 -33.63 -32.98 12.39
CA LYS A 68 -32.54 -32.54 13.26
C LYS A 68 -32.89 -31.11 13.63
N GLU A 69 -33.36 -30.92 14.86
CA GLU A 69 -33.75 -29.60 15.34
C GLU A 69 -32.51 -28.73 15.16
N LYS A 70 -32.64 -27.64 14.39
CA LYS A 70 -31.55 -26.67 14.31
C LYS A 70 -31.23 -26.24 15.74
N PRO A 71 -29.94 -26.15 16.11
CA PRO A 71 -29.55 -25.73 17.46
C PRO A 71 -30.31 -24.45 17.82
N LYS A 72 -31.09 -24.52 18.91
CA LYS A 72 -31.91 -23.39 19.37
C LYS A 72 -31.03 -22.30 19.98
N GLU A 73 -29.81 -22.66 20.38
CA GLU A 73 -28.84 -21.81 21.05
C GLU A 73 -27.43 -22.09 20.49
N LEU A 74 -26.60 -21.06 20.47
CA LEU A 74 -25.19 -21.17 20.10
C LEU A 74 -24.38 -21.67 21.29
N ILE A 75 -23.33 -22.45 21.01
CA ILE A 75 -22.34 -22.81 22.02
C ILE A 75 -21.63 -21.52 22.41
N ILE A 76 -21.73 -21.15 23.68
CA ILE A 76 -20.99 -20.02 24.24
C ILE A 76 -19.59 -20.52 24.57
N GLU A 77 -18.60 -19.97 23.87
CA GLU A 77 -17.18 -20.23 24.12
C GLU A 77 -16.50 -18.91 24.51
N GLU A 78 -15.54 -19.00 25.43
CA GLU A 78 -14.77 -17.83 25.85
C GLU A 78 -13.77 -17.46 24.75
N PHE A 79 -13.90 -16.23 24.24
CA PHE A 79 -12.94 -15.68 23.30
C PHE A 79 -11.86 -14.89 24.04
N THR A 80 -10.62 -15.37 23.95
CA THR A 80 -9.44 -14.64 24.40
C THR A 80 -8.72 -14.08 23.17
N PRO A 81 -8.59 -12.75 23.02
CA PRO A 81 -7.82 -12.18 21.93
C PRO A 81 -6.39 -12.72 21.92
N PRO A 82 -5.84 -13.12 20.77
CA PRO A 82 -4.45 -13.54 20.68
C PRO A 82 -3.58 -12.30 20.85
N VAL A 83 -3.02 -12.11 22.04
CA VAL A 83 -2.09 -11.00 22.33
C VAL A 83 -0.67 -11.52 22.22
N GLU A 84 0.12 -10.93 21.33
CA GLU A 84 1.52 -11.29 21.13
C GLU A 84 2.49 -10.20 21.64
N GLU A 85 3.70 -10.61 22.00
CA GLU A 85 4.81 -9.68 22.26
C GLU A 85 5.76 -9.66 21.07
N TYR A 86 5.88 -8.49 20.43
CA TYR A 86 6.81 -8.27 19.32
C TYR A 86 8.14 -7.73 19.84
N PRO A 87 9.28 -8.35 19.51
CA PRO A 87 10.59 -7.89 19.98
C PRO A 87 11.07 -6.61 19.28
N GLY A 88 10.50 -6.28 18.12
CA GLY A 88 10.88 -5.12 17.31
C GLY A 88 10.09 -3.86 17.66
N LYS A 89 10.76 -2.71 17.63
CA LYS A 89 10.14 -1.38 17.67
C LYS A 89 10.62 -0.56 16.47
N VAL A 90 9.69 0.05 15.74
CA VAL A 90 10.01 1.04 14.71
C VAL A 90 10.61 2.27 15.37
N ARG A 91 11.75 2.76 14.87
CA ARG A 91 12.40 3.96 15.41
C ARG A 91 11.47 5.17 15.34
N GLU A 92 11.57 6.04 16.34
CA GLU A 92 10.87 7.31 16.34
C GLU A 92 11.74 8.36 15.65
N VAL A 93 11.13 9.15 14.77
CA VAL A 93 11.80 10.24 14.05
C VAL A 93 10.98 11.50 14.29
N THR A 94 11.64 12.57 14.75
CA THR A 94 11.00 13.86 14.96
C THR A 94 11.30 14.77 13.78
N LEU A 95 10.26 15.39 13.22
CA LEU A 95 10.31 16.35 12.13
C LEU A 95 9.97 17.73 12.66
N GLY A 96 10.72 18.74 12.21
CA GLY A 96 10.58 20.11 12.68
C GLY A 96 11.18 20.34 14.07
N ALA A 97 11.43 21.59 14.38
CA ALA A 97 11.92 22.04 15.68
C ALA A 97 11.25 23.36 16.07
N THR A 98 10.82 23.41 17.32
CA THR A 98 10.19 24.61 17.90
C THR A 98 11.23 25.63 18.35
N ARG A 99 10.79 26.84 18.73
CA ARG A 99 11.67 27.88 19.31
C ARG A 99 12.48 27.41 20.52
N SER A 100 11.92 26.53 21.35
CA SER A 100 12.64 25.93 22.49
C SER A 100 13.74 24.95 22.08
N GLU A 101 13.68 24.43 20.86
CA GLU A 101 14.66 23.51 20.28
C GLU A 101 15.62 24.20 19.30
N GLY A 102 15.46 25.52 19.10
CA GLY A 102 16.30 26.31 18.18
C GLY A 102 15.75 26.49 16.77
N GLY A 103 14.56 25.96 16.46
CA GLY A 103 13.87 26.17 15.18
C GLY A 103 12.80 27.25 15.25
N SER A 104 12.00 27.38 14.19
CA SER A 104 10.91 28.35 14.12
C SER A 104 9.53 27.73 13.90
N ARG A 105 9.42 26.40 13.87
CA ARG A 105 8.13 25.70 13.73
C ARG A 105 7.24 25.94 14.95
N SER A 106 5.92 25.91 14.75
CA SER A 106 4.95 26.01 15.86
C SER A 106 4.80 24.69 16.62
N LYS A 107 5.01 23.58 15.93
CA LYS A 107 4.93 22.21 16.46
C LYS A 107 5.97 21.31 15.80
N THR A 108 6.30 20.22 16.49
CA THR A 108 7.02 19.09 15.91
C THR A 108 6.04 17.97 15.56
N ILE A 109 6.46 17.07 14.67
CA ILE A 109 5.73 15.85 14.37
C ILE A 109 6.65 14.67 14.64
N VAL A 110 6.20 13.69 15.41
CA VAL A 110 6.94 12.45 15.64
C VAL A 110 6.26 11.34 14.84
N ILE A 111 7.03 10.59 14.06
CA ILE A 111 6.56 9.42 13.31
C ILE A 111 7.26 8.15 13.80
N GLY A 112 6.65 6.98 13.56
CA GLY A 112 7.19 5.68 13.94
C GLY A 112 6.77 5.24 15.34
N GLY A 113 7.66 4.55 16.06
CA GLY A 113 7.40 4.09 17.43
C GLY A 113 6.45 2.89 17.57
N ALA A 114 5.96 2.31 16.47
CA ALA A 114 5.08 1.16 16.48
C ALA A 114 5.79 -0.09 17.04
N THR A 115 5.08 -0.83 17.89
CA THR A 115 5.51 -2.11 18.49
C THR A 115 4.56 -3.26 18.15
N THR A 116 3.64 -3.02 17.22
CA THR A 116 2.63 -3.97 16.73
C THR A 116 2.46 -3.77 15.23
N PRO A 117 1.87 -4.74 14.50
CA PRO A 117 1.48 -4.56 13.12
C PRO A 117 0.59 -3.33 12.90
N ALA A 118 0.55 -2.84 11.66
CA ALA A 118 -0.20 -1.63 11.32
C ALA A 118 -1.68 -1.75 11.70
N PHE A 119 -2.16 -0.77 12.49
CA PHE A 119 -3.55 -0.68 12.95
C PHE A 119 -4.06 -1.89 13.74
N TYR A 120 -3.17 -2.60 14.45
CA TYR A 120 -3.54 -3.70 15.35
C TYR A 120 -4.13 -3.18 16.67
N MET A 121 -5.23 -2.42 16.56
CA MET A 121 -5.82 -1.59 17.61
C MET A 121 -6.31 -2.37 18.83
N PHE A 122 -6.63 -3.65 18.67
CA PHE A 122 -7.12 -4.46 19.79
C PHE A 122 -6.01 -4.84 20.78
N GLU A 123 -4.76 -4.91 20.33
CA GLU A 123 -3.61 -5.15 21.23
C GLU A 123 -3.05 -3.82 21.72
N LYS A 124 -2.51 -3.02 20.80
CA LYS A 124 -1.88 -1.73 21.07
C LYS A 124 -2.08 -0.81 19.87
N PRO A 125 -2.73 0.35 20.04
CA PRO A 125 -2.82 1.34 18.99
C PRO A 125 -1.43 1.90 18.65
N PRO A 126 -1.21 2.39 17.41
CA PRO A 126 0.04 3.06 17.05
C PRO A 126 0.35 4.24 17.97
N THR A 127 1.59 4.34 18.45
CA THR A 127 2.06 5.43 19.31
C THR A 127 1.86 6.80 18.66
N HIS A 128 2.22 6.91 17.39
CA HIS A 128 2.05 8.12 16.58
C HIS A 128 1.16 7.81 15.37
N PRO A 129 0.17 8.65 15.05
CA PRO A 129 -0.69 8.44 13.90
C PRO A 129 0.08 8.66 12.58
N PRO A 130 -0.38 8.09 11.46
CA PRO A 130 0.12 8.44 10.14
C PRO A 130 0.00 9.95 9.89
N THR A 131 0.97 10.51 9.19
CA THR A 131 1.07 11.94 8.91
C THR A 131 0.97 12.17 7.41
N VAL A 132 0.24 13.21 6.99
CA VAL A 132 0.02 13.54 5.58
C VAL A 132 0.75 14.83 5.21
N SER A 133 1.62 14.74 4.20
CA SER A 133 2.24 15.90 3.58
C SER A 133 1.58 16.23 2.25
N ILE A 134 1.69 17.49 1.83
CA ILE A 134 1.26 17.93 0.48
C ILE A 134 2.45 18.41 -0.34
N ASP A 135 2.46 18.02 -1.61
CA ASP A 135 3.50 18.39 -2.57
C ASP A 135 3.33 19.82 -3.08
N ILE A 136 4.45 20.53 -3.12
CA ILE A 136 4.60 21.89 -3.62
C ILE A 136 5.79 21.88 -4.58
N PHE A 137 5.71 22.58 -5.69
CA PHE A 137 6.79 22.66 -6.67
C PHE A 137 7.39 24.06 -6.66
N ASP A 138 8.71 24.14 -6.73
CA ASP A 138 9.46 25.42 -6.80
C ASP A 138 9.30 26.15 -8.14
N MET A 139 8.74 25.48 -9.13
CA MET A 139 8.36 26.04 -10.41
C MET A 139 7.04 25.46 -10.90
N LYS A 140 6.41 26.17 -11.83
CA LYS A 140 5.20 25.69 -12.50
C LYS A 140 5.46 24.37 -13.22
N VAL A 141 4.80 23.31 -12.75
CA VAL A 141 4.78 22.00 -13.40
C VAL A 141 3.43 21.71 -14.07
N PRO A 142 3.40 20.95 -15.18
CA PRO A 142 2.14 20.55 -15.78
C PRO A 142 1.39 19.58 -14.87
N LEU A 143 0.21 19.99 -14.40
CA LEU A 143 -0.67 19.15 -13.59
C LEU A 143 -1.95 18.77 -14.37
N PRO A 144 -2.47 17.53 -14.20
CA PRO A 144 -3.79 17.16 -14.67
C PRO A 144 -4.86 18.14 -14.19
N LYS A 145 -5.87 18.40 -15.04
CA LYS A 145 -6.94 19.38 -14.74
C LYS A 145 -7.59 19.14 -13.36
N ALA A 146 -7.80 17.88 -13.00
CA ALA A 146 -8.41 17.48 -11.74
C ALA A 146 -7.61 17.97 -10.51
N LEU A 147 -6.28 18.03 -10.60
CA LEU A 147 -5.43 18.56 -9.53
C LEU A 147 -5.27 20.07 -9.66
N ARG A 148 -4.95 20.53 -10.88
CA ARG A 148 -4.65 21.93 -11.18
C ARG A 148 -5.74 22.89 -10.73
N MET A 149 -7.01 22.52 -10.90
CA MET A 149 -8.13 23.42 -10.56
C MET A 149 -8.21 23.80 -9.08
N HIS A 150 -7.54 23.06 -8.19
CA HIS A 150 -7.52 23.33 -6.76
C HIS A 150 -6.40 24.26 -6.30
N VAL A 151 -5.36 24.43 -7.13
CA VAL A 151 -4.10 25.11 -6.80
C VAL A 151 -3.67 26.14 -7.85
N GLN A 152 -4.45 26.33 -8.91
CA GLN A 152 -4.09 27.16 -10.07
C GLN A 152 -3.65 28.59 -9.70
N GLU A 153 -4.23 29.16 -8.65
CA GLU A 153 -3.95 30.51 -8.18
C GLU A 153 -2.59 30.66 -7.48
N VAL A 154 -1.98 29.56 -7.03
CA VAL A 154 -0.70 29.53 -6.29
C VAL A 154 0.42 28.80 -7.03
N MET A 155 0.18 28.30 -8.25
CA MET A 155 1.19 27.52 -8.99
C MET A 155 2.47 28.28 -9.36
N ASP A 156 2.43 29.61 -9.31
CA ASP A 156 3.56 30.48 -9.59
C ASP A 156 4.19 31.06 -8.30
N ASP A 157 3.67 30.69 -7.12
CA ASP A 157 4.14 31.14 -5.79
C ASP A 157 4.19 29.95 -4.81
N PRO A 158 5.36 29.31 -4.64
CA PRO A 158 5.53 28.16 -3.76
C PRO A 158 5.19 28.44 -2.29
N ALA A 159 5.40 29.67 -1.81
CA ALA A 159 5.13 30.06 -0.43
C ALA A 159 3.62 30.16 -0.17
N GLU A 160 2.86 30.77 -1.08
CA GLU A 160 1.40 30.79 -1.01
C GLU A 160 0.80 29.40 -1.25
N TRP A 161 1.43 28.56 -2.07
CA TRP A 161 1.04 27.16 -2.23
C TRP A 161 1.21 26.40 -0.91
N ALA A 162 2.33 26.59 -0.21
CA ALA A 162 2.54 26.00 1.11
C ALA A 162 1.46 26.40 2.12
N LYS A 163 1.15 27.70 2.20
CA LYS A 163 0.08 28.22 3.07
C LYS A 163 -1.27 27.62 2.72
N MET A 164 -1.59 27.50 1.43
CA MET A 164 -2.81 26.85 0.98
C MET A 164 -2.82 25.37 1.40
N GLY A 165 -1.69 24.67 1.25
CA GLY A 165 -1.49 23.29 1.68
C GLY A 165 -1.93 23.04 3.12
N VAL A 166 -1.41 23.84 4.04
CA VAL A 166 -1.71 23.73 5.47
C VAL A 166 -3.14 24.22 5.78
N SER A 167 -3.52 25.41 5.30
CA SER A 167 -4.77 26.06 5.74
C SER A 167 -6.04 25.54 5.07
N LYS A 168 -5.99 25.24 3.75
CA LYS A 168 -7.15 24.83 2.95
C LYS A 168 -7.30 23.31 2.92
N PHE A 169 -6.19 22.58 2.82
CA PHE A 169 -6.22 21.11 2.70
C PHE A 169 -5.92 20.39 4.01
N GLY A 170 -5.47 21.10 5.06
CA GLY A 170 -5.22 20.50 6.37
C GLY A 170 -4.01 19.57 6.39
N ALA A 171 -3.01 19.79 5.54
CA ALA A 171 -1.78 19.02 5.55
C ALA A 171 -1.05 19.19 6.89
N ASP A 172 -0.51 18.09 7.43
CA ASP A 172 0.22 18.12 8.69
C ASP A 172 1.59 18.81 8.54
N LEU A 173 2.19 18.64 7.36
CA LEU A 173 3.44 19.23 6.92
C LEU A 173 3.45 19.39 5.39
N VAL A 174 4.52 19.96 4.85
CA VAL A 174 4.67 20.22 3.42
C VAL A 174 5.91 19.56 2.84
N THR A 175 5.83 19.16 1.57
CA THR A 175 6.94 18.60 0.80
C THR A 175 7.23 19.52 -0.38
N ILE A 176 8.42 20.10 -0.42
CA ILE A 176 8.87 20.99 -1.49
C ILE A 176 9.65 20.16 -2.50
N HIS A 177 9.28 20.15 -3.77
CA HIS A 177 10.03 19.53 -4.84
C HIS A 177 10.79 20.60 -5.62
N LEU A 178 12.12 20.57 -5.53
CA LEU A 178 13.02 21.50 -6.21
C LEU A 178 13.26 21.09 -7.67
N VAL A 179 12.19 20.94 -8.45
CA VAL A 179 12.25 20.48 -9.85
C VAL A 179 13.07 21.43 -10.72
N SER A 180 13.10 22.72 -10.39
CA SER A 180 13.84 23.71 -11.17
C SER A 180 15.36 23.51 -11.15
N THR A 181 15.91 22.74 -10.20
CA THR A 181 17.35 22.48 -10.12
C THR A 181 17.83 21.46 -11.15
N ASP A 182 16.92 20.71 -11.78
CA ASP A 182 17.26 19.71 -12.79
C ASP A 182 18.14 20.32 -13.91
N PRO A 183 19.37 19.82 -14.11
CA PRO A 183 20.28 20.27 -15.16
C PRO A 183 19.71 20.21 -16.59
N LEU A 184 18.70 19.37 -16.82
CA LEU A 184 18.03 19.19 -18.11
C LEU A 184 16.80 20.08 -18.29
N ILE A 185 16.35 20.78 -17.24
CA ILE A 185 15.15 21.64 -17.29
C ILE A 185 15.52 23.13 -17.18
N LYS A 186 15.89 23.58 -15.97
CA LYS A 186 16.22 24.99 -15.70
C LYS A 186 17.62 25.17 -15.12
N ASP A 187 18.23 24.10 -14.60
CA ASP A 187 19.53 24.11 -13.96
C ASP A 187 19.68 25.24 -12.91
N THR A 188 18.61 25.48 -12.15
CA THR A 188 18.57 26.55 -11.15
C THR A 188 19.71 26.33 -10.15
N PRO A 189 20.55 27.33 -9.88
CA PRO A 189 21.71 27.15 -9.02
C PRO A 189 21.28 26.92 -7.57
N PRO A 190 22.04 26.14 -6.77
CA PRO A 190 21.73 25.88 -5.36
C PRO A 190 21.42 27.13 -4.53
N ALA A 191 22.14 28.23 -4.77
CA ALA A 191 21.97 29.49 -4.06
C ALA A 191 20.61 30.18 -4.35
N GLU A 192 19.96 29.86 -5.46
CA GLU A 192 18.62 30.35 -5.79
C GLU A 192 17.55 29.39 -5.26
N ALA A 193 17.71 28.08 -5.44
CA ALA A 193 16.77 27.08 -4.95
C ALA A 193 16.54 27.15 -3.42
N VAL A 194 17.60 27.47 -2.67
CA VAL A 194 17.53 27.62 -1.21
C VAL A 194 16.65 28.80 -0.78
N LYS A 195 16.55 29.87 -1.59
CA LYS A 195 15.68 31.01 -1.28
C LYS A 195 14.21 30.60 -1.27
N THR A 196 13.80 29.74 -2.20
CA THR A 196 12.44 29.17 -2.21
C THR A 196 12.17 28.40 -0.92
N VAL A 197 13.15 27.65 -0.41
CA VAL A 197 13.03 26.93 0.87
C VAL A 197 12.93 27.92 2.04
N GLU A 198 13.74 28.98 2.07
CA GLU A 198 13.66 30.04 3.09
C GLU A 198 12.30 30.75 3.09
N GLU A 199 11.79 31.10 1.91
CA GLU A 199 10.48 31.73 1.74
C GLU A 199 9.37 30.83 2.28
N ILE A 200 9.42 29.52 2.00
CA ILE A 200 8.43 28.57 2.52
C ILE A 200 8.59 28.38 4.04
N LEU A 201 9.83 28.29 4.55
CA LEU A 201 10.11 28.21 5.99
C LEU A 201 9.50 29.40 6.74
N GLN A 202 9.48 30.60 6.13
CA GLN A 202 8.85 31.80 6.70
C GLN A 202 7.33 31.82 6.51
N ALA A 203 6.82 31.17 5.45
CA ALA A 203 5.41 31.17 5.08
C ALA A 203 4.55 30.23 5.93
N VAL A 204 5.10 29.08 6.35
CA VAL A 204 4.38 28.06 7.13
C VAL A 204 5.11 27.69 8.41
N ASP A 205 4.34 27.33 9.43
CA ASP A 205 4.81 26.99 10.76
C ASP A 205 4.91 25.47 11.01
N THR A 206 4.48 24.66 10.05
CA THR A 206 4.60 23.20 10.09
C THR A 206 6.02 22.73 9.74
N PRO A 207 6.40 21.49 10.08
CA PRO A 207 7.62 20.85 9.55
C PRO A 207 7.66 20.86 8.01
N ILE A 208 8.85 20.67 7.45
CA ILE A 208 9.07 20.70 6.00
C ILE A 208 9.95 19.53 5.57
N ILE A 209 9.57 18.91 4.45
CA ILE A 209 10.37 17.97 3.67
C ILE A 209 10.89 18.71 2.43
N VAL A 210 12.17 18.55 2.11
CA VAL A 210 12.78 19.17 0.93
C VAL A 210 13.26 18.08 -0.03
N GLY A 211 12.52 17.98 -1.12
CA GLY A 211 12.70 17.16 -2.31
C GLY A 211 13.71 17.74 -3.29
N GLY A 212 14.68 16.94 -3.73
CA GLY A 212 15.60 17.29 -4.83
C GLY A 212 14.96 17.12 -6.21
N CYS A 213 15.77 17.29 -7.26
CA CYS A 213 15.37 17.03 -8.65
C CYS A 213 15.63 15.59 -9.10
N GLY A 214 16.43 14.83 -8.36
CA GLY A 214 16.78 13.44 -8.64
C GLY A 214 18.14 13.26 -9.33
N ASP A 215 18.83 14.33 -9.73
CA ASP A 215 20.21 14.22 -10.22
C ASP A 215 21.18 14.08 -9.02
N PRO A 216 21.98 13.00 -8.95
CA PRO A 216 22.79 12.72 -7.76
C PRO A 216 23.79 13.82 -7.39
N LYS A 217 24.37 14.50 -8.38
CA LYS A 217 25.39 15.53 -8.14
C LYS A 217 24.75 16.86 -7.77
N LYS A 218 23.72 17.26 -8.53
CA LYS A 218 22.98 18.48 -8.27
C LYS A 218 22.31 18.42 -6.90
N ASP A 219 21.63 17.33 -6.57
CA ASP A 219 20.94 17.17 -5.29
C ASP A 219 21.93 17.21 -4.13
N ALA A 220 23.13 16.62 -4.26
CA ALA A 220 24.16 16.72 -3.23
C ALA A 220 24.58 18.17 -2.96
N GLU A 221 24.79 18.98 -4.00
CA GLU A 221 25.13 20.40 -3.88
C GLU A 221 24.00 21.21 -3.25
N VAL A 222 22.77 20.98 -3.71
CA VAL A 222 21.55 21.66 -3.25
C VAL A 222 21.27 21.32 -1.79
N PHE A 223 21.26 20.04 -1.42
CA PHE A 223 21.00 19.57 -0.06
C PHE A 223 22.04 20.04 0.95
N LYS A 224 23.32 20.10 0.58
CA LYS A 224 24.36 20.68 1.44
C LYS A 224 24.03 22.13 1.79
N LYS A 225 23.59 22.92 0.82
CA LYS A 225 23.26 24.34 1.04
C LYS A 225 21.96 24.51 1.83
N ILE A 226 20.97 23.67 1.58
CA ILE A 226 19.72 23.66 2.35
C ILE A 226 19.99 23.31 3.81
N ALA A 227 20.84 22.31 4.07
CA ALA A 227 21.18 21.90 5.44
C ALA A 227 21.83 23.04 6.24
N GLU A 228 22.71 23.82 5.61
CA GLU A 228 23.32 24.99 6.25
C GLU A 228 22.29 26.09 6.55
N VAL A 229 21.43 26.43 5.58
CA VAL A 229 20.50 27.55 5.70
C VAL A 229 19.29 27.22 6.58
N ALA A 230 18.82 25.98 6.55
CA ALA A 230 17.72 25.51 7.38
C ALA A 230 18.18 25.06 8.78
N GLN A 231 19.43 25.34 9.17
CA GLN A 231 19.99 24.93 10.46
C GLN A 231 19.02 25.26 11.61
N GLY A 232 18.79 24.27 12.48
CA GLY A 232 17.90 24.41 13.63
C GLY A 232 16.43 24.10 13.31
N GLU A 233 16.01 24.05 12.04
CA GLU A 233 14.61 23.77 11.68
C GLU A 233 14.25 22.29 11.65
N ARG A 234 15.24 21.38 11.66
CA ARG A 234 15.07 19.92 11.55
C ARG A 234 14.17 19.53 10.37
N VAL A 235 14.51 20.04 9.18
CA VAL A 235 13.88 19.59 7.92
C VAL A 235 14.25 18.14 7.60
N MET A 236 13.45 17.48 6.75
CA MET A 236 13.83 16.21 6.15
C MET A 236 14.31 16.40 4.71
N LEU A 237 15.50 15.90 4.38
CA LEU A 237 16.02 15.90 3.02
C LEU A 237 15.55 14.62 2.31
N SER A 238 14.80 14.80 1.22
CA SER A 238 14.22 13.73 0.40
C SER A 238 14.84 13.78 -1.00
N SER A 239 15.76 12.93 -1.36
CA SER A 239 16.22 11.75 -0.63
C SER A 239 17.69 11.50 -0.93
N LEU A 240 18.37 10.80 -0.02
CA LEU A 240 19.67 10.22 -0.34
C LEU A 240 19.42 8.83 -0.92
N THR A 241 20.11 8.55 -2.03
CA THR A 241 19.91 7.34 -2.84
C THR A 241 21.23 6.59 -3.04
N LEU A 242 21.17 5.34 -3.49
CA LEU A 242 22.37 4.63 -3.92
C LEU A 242 23.04 5.26 -5.14
N ASP A 243 22.29 5.92 -6.03
CA ASP A 243 22.89 6.62 -7.18
C ASP A 243 23.85 7.73 -6.71
N MET A 244 23.54 8.38 -5.58
CA MET A 244 24.47 9.33 -4.93
C MET A 244 25.70 8.62 -4.36
N ALA A 245 25.54 7.39 -3.84
CA ALA A 245 26.65 6.59 -3.35
C ALA A 245 27.58 6.16 -4.51
N GLU A 246 27.00 5.67 -5.61
CA GLU A 246 27.71 5.31 -6.83
C GLU A 246 28.42 6.51 -7.47
N ALA A 247 27.78 7.68 -7.44
CA ALA A 247 28.37 8.94 -7.89
C ALA A 247 29.44 9.50 -6.91
N GLY A 248 29.63 8.90 -5.73
CA GLY A 248 30.58 9.35 -4.72
C GLY A 248 30.19 10.66 -4.02
N THR A 249 28.90 11.02 -4.03
CA THR A 249 28.39 12.31 -3.55
C THR A 249 27.54 12.21 -2.29
N ILE A 250 27.09 11.02 -1.88
CA ILE A 250 26.18 10.82 -0.74
C ILE A 250 26.74 11.31 0.62
N ALA A 251 28.06 11.23 0.81
CA ALA A 251 28.68 11.49 2.11
C ALA A 251 28.56 12.96 2.54
N GLU A 252 28.63 13.90 1.60
CA GLU A 252 28.55 15.33 1.89
C GLU A 252 27.17 15.76 2.43
N PRO A 253 26.04 15.50 1.74
CA PRO A 253 24.72 15.85 2.25
C PRO A 253 24.34 15.05 3.50
N ALA A 254 24.77 13.78 3.63
CA ALA A 254 24.56 13.00 4.85
C ALA A 254 25.27 13.64 6.06
N LYS A 255 26.53 14.05 5.88
CA LYS A 255 27.30 14.74 6.93
C LYS A 255 26.67 16.08 7.27
N ALA A 256 26.29 16.88 6.27
CA ALA A 256 25.64 18.17 6.50
C ALA A 256 24.31 18.01 7.25
N ALA A 257 23.50 17.02 6.88
CA ALA A 257 22.25 16.72 7.59
C ALA A 257 22.51 16.38 9.06
N SER A 258 23.49 15.52 9.34
CA SER A 258 23.88 15.16 10.71
C SER A 258 24.39 16.37 11.51
N GLU A 259 25.28 17.17 10.92
CA GLU A 259 25.90 18.34 11.55
C GLU A 259 24.89 19.43 11.89
N PHE A 260 23.92 19.69 11.02
CA PHE A 260 22.90 20.73 11.21
C PHE A 260 21.60 20.22 11.84
N GLY A 261 21.54 18.94 12.21
CA GLY A 261 20.41 18.36 12.95
C GLY A 261 19.17 18.11 12.10
N HIS A 262 19.35 17.69 10.85
CA HIS A 262 18.30 17.32 9.91
C HIS A 262 18.08 15.81 9.82
N VAL A 263 16.93 15.45 9.25
CA VAL A 263 16.55 14.07 8.95
C VAL A 263 16.81 13.82 7.47
N VAL A 264 17.12 12.57 7.12
CA VAL A 264 17.28 12.13 5.73
C VAL A 264 16.30 11.00 5.45
N LEU A 265 15.65 11.05 4.29
CA LEU A 265 14.95 9.91 3.71
C LEU A 265 15.94 9.11 2.86
N ALA A 266 16.22 7.87 3.27
CA ALA A 266 16.97 6.90 2.49
C ALA A 266 16.04 6.22 1.47
N PHE A 267 16.21 6.52 0.18
CA PHE A 267 15.36 5.99 -0.88
C PHE A 267 16.05 4.86 -1.63
N THR A 268 15.34 3.74 -1.77
CA THR A 268 15.77 2.58 -2.54
C THR A 268 14.64 2.11 -3.45
N ALA A 269 14.99 1.48 -4.57
CA ALA A 269 14.05 0.63 -5.28
C ALA A 269 13.54 -0.48 -4.35
N LEU A 270 12.40 -1.08 -4.67
CA LEU A 270 11.63 -2.05 -3.86
C LEU A 270 12.39 -3.36 -3.53
N ASP A 271 13.54 -3.25 -2.87
CA ASP A 271 14.43 -4.31 -2.44
C ASP A 271 14.92 -4.06 -1.01
N LEU A 272 14.82 -5.11 -0.19
CA LEU A 272 15.08 -5.04 1.25
C LEU A 272 16.59 -5.05 1.56
N ASN A 273 17.41 -5.67 0.72
CA ASN A 273 18.86 -5.72 0.93
C ASN A 273 19.49 -4.37 0.61
N THR A 274 19.09 -3.77 -0.51
CA THR A 274 19.42 -2.40 -0.90
C THR A 274 19.03 -1.41 0.19
N ALA A 275 17.82 -1.53 0.76
CA ALA A 275 17.39 -0.69 1.89
C ALA A 275 18.28 -0.86 3.13
N LYS A 276 18.73 -2.09 3.44
CA LYS A 276 19.65 -2.35 4.56
C LYS A 276 21.07 -1.85 4.31
N GLU A 277 21.53 -1.88 3.06
CA GLU A 277 22.86 -1.42 2.67
C GLU A 277 22.97 0.10 2.72
N LEU A 278 21.91 0.81 2.30
CA LEU A 278 21.88 2.27 2.32
C LEU A 278 21.77 2.85 3.74
N ASN A 279 21.13 2.13 4.68
CA ASN A 279 20.92 2.55 6.08
C ASN A 279 22.13 2.29 6.98
#